data_AF-A0A858SW33-F1
#
_entry.id   AF-A0A858SW33-F1
#
_cell.length_a   1.000
_cell.length_b   1.000
_cell.length_c   1.000
_cell.angle_alpha   90.00
_cell.angle_beta   90.00
_cell.angle_gamma   90.00
#
_symmetry.space_group_name_H-M   'P 1'
#
loop_
_entity.id
_entity.type
_entity.pdbx_description
1 polymer ?
#
loop_
_entity_poly.entity_id
_entity_poly.type
_entity_poly.pdbx_seq_one_letter_code
_entity_poly.pdbx_strand_id
1 'polypeptide(L)'
;MSIDPRSRRLRALNNRMSDRVLIKPARHRSDLHMPDSHTVAAYIIRALKNGITSAQLEAETGWSRSTVRVNLHKIAKKCGIGVVRRDELLYLVLPDGSEDAAGRPVRVINPEDAPARAAGGTQVDAVITL
;
A
#
# COMPACT_ATOMS: atom_id res chain seq x y z
N MET A 1 -2.11 3.69 -38.83
CA MET A 1 -1.61 4.76 -37.92
C MET A 1 -0.57 4.16 -36.97
N SER A 2 0.72 4.45 -37.17
CA SER A 2 1.78 3.98 -36.29
C SER A 2 1.84 4.87 -35.05
N ILE A 3 1.59 4.30 -33.86
CA ILE A 3 1.69 5.06 -32.61
C ILE A 3 3.17 5.37 -32.38
N ASP A 4 3.51 6.65 -32.36
CA ASP A 4 4.86 7.15 -32.11
C ASP A 4 5.50 6.47 -30.86
N PRO A 5 6.74 5.94 -30.94
CA PRO A 5 7.41 5.24 -29.85
C PRO A 5 7.54 6.07 -28.57
N ARG A 6 7.71 7.39 -28.70
CA ARG A 6 7.83 8.31 -27.56
C ARG A 6 6.49 8.40 -26.81
N SER A 7 5.39 8.49 -27.56
CA SER A 7 4.03 8.46 -27.04
C SER A 7 3.68 7.13 -26.33
N ARG A 8 4.18 6.00 -26.84
CA ARG A 8 4.07 4.69 -26.14
C ARG A 8 4.84 4.66 -24.82
N ARG A 9 6.07 5.18 -24.82
CA ARG A 9 6.91 5.23 -23.62
C ARG A 9 6.32 6.14 -22.53
N LEU A 10 5.78 7.29 -22.93
CA LEU A 10 5.12 8.22 -22.01
C LEU A 10 3.86 7.60 -21.38
N ARG A 11 3.02 6.92 -22.18
CA ARG A 11 1.86 6.16 -21.66
C ARG A 11 2.29 5.05 -20.70
N ALA A 12 3.35 4.32 -21.01
CA ALA A 12 3.86 3.27 -20.13
C ALA A 12 4.38 3.83 -18.79
N LEU A 13 5.00 5.01 -18.81
CA LEU A 13 5.45 5.73 -17.61
C LEU A 13 4.27 6.22 -16.77
N ASN A 14 3.27 6.86 -17.38
CA ASN A 14 2.07 7.29 -16.67
C ASN A 14 1.28 6.11 -16.10
N ASN A 15 1.13 5.03 -16.86
CA ASN A 15 0.56 3.77 -16.37
C ASN A 15 1.40 3.10 -15.29
N ARG A 16 2.69 3.41 -15.19
CA ARG A 16 3.56 2.91 -14.13
C ARG A 16 3.35 3.68 -12.83
N MET A 17 2.88 4.93 -12.86
CA MET A 17 2.65 5.75 -11.65
C MET A 17 1.18 5.88 -11.26
N SER A 18 0.25 5.52 -12.13
CA SER A 18 -1.18 5.65 -11.85
C SER A 18 -1.68 4.78 -10.70
N ASP A 19 -2.74 5.28 -10.07
CA ASP A 19 -3.50 4.62 -9.02
C ASP A 19 -4.07 3.29 -9.52
N ARG A 20 -3.86 2.22 -8.76
CA ARG A 20 -4.37 0.88 -9.11
C ARG A 20 -4.26 -0.10 -7.97
N VAL A 21 -5.12 -1.12 -8.03
CA VAL A 21 -4.97 -2.33 -7.23
C VAL A 21 -3.77 -3.12 -7.77
N LEU A 22 -2.75 -3.31 -6.94
CA LEU A 22 -1.57 -4.11 -7.26
C LEU A 22 -1.81 -5.59 -6.96
N ILE A 23 -2.52 -5.87 -5.87
CA ILE A 23 -2.83 -7.22 -5.39
C ILE A 23 -4.27 -7.21 -4.90
N LYS A 24 -5.07 -8.15 -5.38
CA LYS A 24 -6.45 -8.31 -4.91
C LYS A 24 -6.45 -9.05 -3.57
N PRO A 25 -7.30 -8.63 -2.61
CA PRO A 25 -7.50 -9.40 -1.39
C PRO A 25 -8.11 -10.78 -1.70
N ALA A 26 -8.06 -11.68 -0.72
CA ALA A 26 -8.79 -12.93 -0.80
C ALA A 26 -10.30 -12.67 -0.93
N ARG A 27 -11.04 -13.68 -1.41
CA ARG A 27 -12.49 -13.57 -1.61
C ARG A 27 -13.25 -13.66 -0.30
N HIS A 28 -12.75 -14.42 0.67
CA HIS A 28 -13.42 -14.68 1.93
C HIS A 28 -12.52 -14.32 3.12
N ARG A 29 -13.13 -13.81 4.19
CA ARG A 29 -12.44 -13.51 5.45
C ARG A 29 -11.76 -14.75 6.05
N SER A 30 -12.32 -15.94 5.84
CA SER A 30 -11.74 -17.23 6.29
C SER A 30 -10.34 -17.48 5.73
N ASP A 31 -10.00 -16.84 4.61
CA ASP A 31 -8.70 -17.02 3.94
C ASP A 31 -7.66 -16.02 4.47
N LEU A 32 -8.03 -15.14 5.40
CA LEU A 32 -7.11 -14.20 6.04
C LEU A 32 -6.25 -14.90 7.09
N HIS A 33 -4.94 -14.77 6.94
CA HIS A 33 -3.96 -15.32 7.86
C HIS A 33 -3.00 -14.21 8.28
N MET A 34 -3.30 -13.56 9.41
CA MET A 34 -2.44 -12.50 9.92
C MET A 34 -1.18 -13.10 10.55
N PRO A 35 0.00 -12.56 10.24
CA PRO A 35 1.25 -13.05 10.79
C PRO A 35 1.44 -12.56 12.23
N ASP A 36 2.30 -13.25 12.99
CA ASP A 36 2.61 -12.89 14.38
C ASP A 36 3.21 -11.48 14.48
N SER A 37 2.85 -10.76 15.55
CA SER A 37 3.15 -9.34 15.78
C SER A 37 4.63 -8.95 15.72
N HIS A 38 5.55 -9.91 15.86
CA HIS A 38 7.00 -9.70 15.86
C HIS A 38 7.68 -10.03 14.53
N THR A 39 6.92 -10.25 13.46
CA THR A 39 7.45 -10.58 12.14
C THR A 39 7.54 -9.35 11.23
N VAL A 40 8.48 -9.38 10.27
CA VAL A 40 8.55 -8.36 9.20
C VAL A 40 7.24 -8.30 8.40
N ALA A 41 6.53 -9.41 8.27
CA ALA A 41 5.22 -9.42 7.64
C ALA A 41 4.18 -8.61 8.42
N ALA A 42 4.12 -8.75 9.75
CA ALA A 42 3.23 -7.94 10.59
C ALA A 42 3.58 -6.45 10.52
N TYR A 43 4.88 -6.12 10.49
CA TYR A 43 5.36 -4.76 10.28
C TYR A 43 4.82 -4.16 8.97
N ILE A 44 5.03 -4.86 7.86
CA ILE A 44 4.59 -4.40 6.53
C ILE A 44 3.08 -4.21 6.48
N ILE A 45 2.30 -5.13 7.06
CA ILE A 45 0.84 -5.00 7.13
C ILE A 45 0.42 -3.76 7.92
N ARG A 46 1.07 -3.48 9.05
CA ARG A 46 0.82 -2.28 9.84
C ARG A 46 1.20 -1.00 9.09
N ALA A 47 2.32 -1.01 8.39
CA ALA A 47 2.75 0.12 7.56
C ALA A 47 1.74 0.40 6.41
N LEU A 48 1.26 -0.65 5.74
CA LEU A 48 0.24 -0.55 4.70
C LEU A 48 -1.11 0.00 5.22
N LYS A 49 -1.47 -0.24 6.49
CA LYS A 49 -2.68 0.37 7.07
C LYS A 49 -2.60 1.90 7.13
N ASN A 50 -1.41 2.43 7.33
CA ASN A 50 -1.18 3.88 7.46
C ASN A 50 -0.85 4.55 6.11
N GLY A 51 -0.60 3.76 5.07
CA GLY A 51 -0.04 4.24 3.81
C GLY A 51 1.48 4.34 3.88
N ILE A 52 2.18 3.61 3.01
CA ILE A 52 3.65 3.62 2.97
C ILE A 52 4.15 3.66 1.52
N THR A 53 5.23 4.39 1.26
CA THR A 53 5.89 4.38 -0.05
C THR A 53 6.81 3.16 -0.20
N SER A 54 7.09 2.75 -1.44
CA SER A 54 8.09 1.70 -1.65
C SER A 54 9.48 2.11 -1.16
N ALA A 55 9.83 3.40 -1.24
CA ALA A 55 11.12 3.92 -0.77
C ALA A 55 11.28 3.82 0.75
N GLN A 56 10.21 4.09 1.51
CA GLN A 56 10.21 3.88 2.97
C GLN A 56 10.39 2.40 3.31
N LEU A 57 9.69 1.50 2.61
CA LEU A 57 9.90 0.05 2.78
C LEU A 57 11.34 -0.36 2.47
N GLU A 58 11.95 0.16 1.41
CA GLU A 58 13.35 -0.09 1.07
C GLU A 58 14.28 0.36 2.22
N ALA A 59 14.07 1.56 2.77
CA ALA A 59 14.87 2.11 3.86
C ALA A 59 14.73 1.34 5.18
N GLU A 60 13.50 0.97 5.55
CA GLU A 60 13.21 0.34 6.84
C GLU A 60 13.59 -1.15 6.87
N THR A 61 13.46 -1.83 5.74
CA THR A 61 13.78 -3.26 5.64
C THR A 61 15.19 -3.54 5.14
N GLY A 62 15.87 -2.53 4.58
CA GLY A 62 17.14 -2.69 3.86
C GLY A 62 17.01 -3.48 2.55
N TRP A 63 15.80 -3.73 2.07
CA TRP A 63 15.57 -4.49 0.85
C TRP A 63 15.72 -3.63 -0.39
N SER A 64 16.25 -4.22 -1.46
CA SER A 64 16.18 -3.60 -2.78
C SER A 64 14.72 -3.43 -3.22
N ARG A 65 14.44 -2.44 -4.07
CA ARG A 65 13.12 -2.23 -4.69
C ARG A 65 12.49 -3.50 -5.27
N SER A 66 13.28 -4.33 -5.93
CA SER A 66 12.81 -5.59 -6.53
C SER A 66 12.42 -6.59 -5.44
N THR A 67 13.24 -6.70 -4.39
CA THR A 67 12.98 -7.54 -3.22
C THR A 67 11.72 -7.10 -2.48
N VAL A 68 11.52 -5.79 -2.28
CA VAL A 68 10.30 -5.23 -1.68
C VAL A 68 9.07 -5.69 -2.47
N ARG A 69 9.07 -5.57 -3.80
CA ARG A 69 7.94 -5.98 -4.63
C ARG A 69 7.62 -7.48 -4.51
N VAL A 70 8.66 -8.32 -4.58
CA VAL A 70 8.50 -9.78 -4.49
C VAL A 70 7.98 -10.18 -3.11
N ASN A 71 8.57 -9.64 -2.04
CA ASN A 71 8.19 -9.98 -0.68
C ASN A 71 6.81 -9.42 -0.33
N LEU A 72 6.49 -8.19 -0.75
CA LEU A 72 5.15 -7.62 -0.61
C LEU A 72 4.10 -8.51 -1.28
N HIS A 73 4.39 -9.01 -2.49
CA HIS A 73 3.49 -9.94 -3.17
C HIS A 73 3.32 -11.27 -2.43
N LYS A 74 4.41 -11.86 -1.94
CA LYS A 74 4.39 -13.11 -1.17
C LYS A 74 3.61 -12.94 0.14
N ILE A 75 3.87 -11.88 0.89
CA ILE A 75 3.19 -11.56 2.15
C ILE A 75 1.71 -11.35 1.89
N ALA A 76 1.37 -10.54 0.90
CA ALA A 76 -0.02 -10.25 0.59
C ALA A 76 -0.81 -11.52 0.23
N LYS A 77 -0.24 -12.37 -0.63
CA LYS A 77 -0.83 -13.66 -1.01
C LYS A 77 -0.94 -14.63 0.16
N LYS A 78 0.11 -14.74 0.98
CA LYS A 78 0.14 -15.63 2.15
C LYS A 78 -0.90 -15.21 3.20
N CYS A 79 -1.10 -13.91 3.39
CA CYS A 79 -2.01 -13.37 4.38
C CYS A 79 -3.43 -13.14 3.87
N GLY A 80 -3.69 -13.35 2.57
CA GLY A 80 -5.00 -13.11 1.96
C GLY A 80 -5.38 -11.63 1.84
N ILE A 81 -4.41 -10.71 1.89
CA ILE A 81 -4.64 -9.26 1.85
C ILE A 81 -4.39 -8.69 0.45
N GLY A 82 -5.05 -7.57 0.17
CA GLY A 82 -4.84 -6.78 -1.03
C GLY A 82 -3.91 -5.59 -0.78
N VAL A 83 -3.38 -5.06 -1.87
CA VAL A 83 -2.55 -3.86 -1.88
C VAL A 83 -3.03 -2.95 -3.00
N VAL A 84 -3.34 -1.71 -2.68
CA VAL A 84 -3.66 -0.65 -3.64
C VAL A 84 -2.58 0.42 -3.59
N ARG A 85 -2.25 1.00 -4.75
CA ARG A 85 -1.39 2.16 -4.81
C ARG A 85 -2.21 3.40 -5.15
N ARG A 86 -1.95 4.50 -4.42
CA ARG A 86 -2.50 5.84 -4.68
C ARG A 86 -1.47 6.90 -4.37
N ASP A 87 -1.26 7.86 -5.26
CA ASP A 87 -0.33 8.98 -5.03
C ASP A 87 1.05 8.50 -4.50
N GLU A 88 1.59 7.44 -5.12
CA GLU A 88 2.84 6.75 -4.74
C GLU A 88 2.84 5.98 -3.41
N LEU A 89 1.77 6.09 -2.62
CA LEU A 89 1.55 5.35 -1.37
C LEU A 89 0.89 4.00 -1.63
N LEU A 90 1.25 3.02 -0.81
CA LEU A 90 0.70 1.67 -0.79
C LEU A 90 -0.20 1.51 0.42
N TYR A 91 -1.42 1.06 0.20
CA TYR A 91 -2.44 0.85 1.22
C TYR A 91 -2.91 -0.60 1.28
N LEU A 92 -3.27 -1.02 2.49
CA LEU A 92 -3.89 -2.31 2.75
C LEU A 92 -5.34 -2.34 2.24
N VAL A 93 -5.72 -3.45 1.61
CA VAL A 93 -7.13 -3.76 1.29
C VAL A 93 -7.47 -5.12 1.91
N LEU A 94 -8.61 -5.22 2.58
CA LEU A 94 -9.10 -6.48 3.15
C LEU A 94 -10.27 -7.05 2.31
N PRO A 95 -10.54 -8.36 2.39
CA PRO A 95 -11.75 -8.97 1.86
C PRO A 95 -13.01 -8.32 2.43
N ASP A 96 -14.09 -8.28 1.64
CA ASP A 96 -15.38 -7.76 2.08
C ASP A 96 -15.87 -8.50 3.34
N GLY A 97 -16.46 -7.76 4.28
CA GLY A 97 -16.89 -8.29 5.59
C GLY A 97 -15.75 -8.51 6.60
N SER A 98 -14.53 -8.06 6.29
CA SER A 98 -13.42 -8.02 7.25
C SER A 98 -13.44 -6.70 8.03
N GLU A 99 -13.39 -6.79 9.35
CA GLU A 99 -13.21 -5.63 10.23
C GLU A 99 -11.72 -5.39 10.46
N ASP A 100 -11.28 -4.13 10.50
CA ASP A 100 -9.98 -3.85 11.10
C ASP A 100 -10.03 -4.11 12.61
N ALA A 101 -8.86 -4.23 13.25
CA ALA A 101 -8.76 -4.44 14.70
C ALA A 101 -9.33 -3.27 15.56
N ALA A 102 -9.83 -2.21 14.92
CA ALA A 102 -10.49 -1.06 15.54
C ALA A 102 -12.00 -0.98 15.19
N GLY A 103 -12.60 -2.04 14.63
CA GLY A 103 -14.03 -2.10 14.30
C GLY A 103 -14.44 -1.11 13.21
N ARG A 104 -13.48 -0.58 12.43
CA ARG A 104 -13.78 0.28 11.30
C ARG A 104 -13.86 -0.58 10.04
N PRO A 105 -14.90 -0.43 9.21
CA PRO A 105 -14.89 -1.05 7.91
C PRO A 105 -13.67 -0.52 7.15
N VAL A 106 -12.76 -1.42 6.75
CA VAL A 106 -11.72 -1.09 5.78
C VAL A 106 -12.46 -0.82 4.48
N ARG A 107 -12.89 0.43 4.31
CA ARG A 107 -13.57 0.87 3.10
C ARG A 107 -12.67 0.45 1.94
N VAL A 108 -13.23 -0.33 1.02
CA VAL A 108 -12.85 -0.23 -0.38
C VAL A 108 -13.05 1.25 -0.70
N ILE A 109 -11.99 2.06 -0.55
CA ILE A 109 -12.08 3.47 -0.88
C ILE A 109 -12.39 3.43 -2.37
N ASN A 110 -13.58 3.84 -2.82
CA ASN A 110 -13.74 4.15 -4.23
C ASN A 110 -12.74 5.28 -4.55
N PRO A 111 -12.23 5.40 -5.78
CA PRO A 111 -11.34 6.50 -6.16
C PRO A 111 -11.92 7.90 -5.82
N GLU A 112 -13.23 7.99 -5.60
CA GLU A 112 -13.99 9.21 -5.27
C GLU A 112 -14.11 9.48 -3.75
N ASP A 113 -13.81 8.51 -2.89
CA ASP A 113 -14.02 8.58 -1.44
C ASP A 113 -12.73 8.85 -0.63
N ALA A 114 -11.60 9.07 -1.31
CA ALA A 114 -10.37 9.47 -0.62
C ALA A 114 -10.55 10.91 -0.13
N PRO A 115 -10.32 11.20 1.17
CA PRO A 115 -10.35 12.58 1.63
C PRO A 115 -9.30 13.36 0.84
N ALA A 116 -9.73 14.38 0.10
CA ALA A 116 -8.83 15.37 -0.45
C ALA A 116 -7.91 15.82 0.69
N ARG A 117 -6.59 15.63 0.53
CA ARG A 117 -5.60 16.07 1.52
C ARG A 117 -5.98 17.49 1.92
N ALA A 118 -6.32 17.67 3.20
CA ALA A 118 -6.38 18.99 3.78
C ALA A 118 -5.00 19.61 3.56
N ALA A 119 -4.95 20.63 2.71
CA ALA A 119 -3.82 21.52 2.59
C ALA A 119 -3.66 22.18 3.97
N GLY A 120 -2.67 21.71 4.74
CA GLY A 120 -2.44 22.18 6.09
C GLY A 120 -1.07 21.76 6.53
N GLY A 121 -0.07 22.59 6.22
CA GLY A 121 1.23 22.51 6.86
C GLY A 121 1.04 22.74 8.36
N THR A 122 1.66 21.90 9.18
CA THR A 122 1.99 22.28 10.56
C THR A 122 3.30 21.59 10.90
N GLN A 123 4.31 22.45 10.94
CA GLN A 123 5.62 22.28 11.55
C GLN A 123 5.46 21.63 12.94
N VAL A 124 6.18 20.54 13.19
CA VAL A 124 6.42 20.06 14.55
C VAL A 124 7.87 20.33 14.88
N ASP A 125 8.06 21.33 15.74
CA ASP A 125 9.34 21.69 16.33
C ASP A 125 9.94 20.50 17.08
N ALA A 126 11.25 20.37 16.94
CA ALA A 126 12.08 19.49 17.72
C ALA A 126 11.96 19.85 19.21
N VAL A 127 11.73 18.84 20.05
CA VAL A 127 12.07 18.91 21.48
C VAL A 127 12.99 17.73 21.76
N ILE A 128 14.29 18.03 21.76
CA ILE A 128 15.30 17.26 22.45
C ILE A 128 15.28 17.80 23.89
N THR A 129 14.99 16.93 24.86
CA THR A 129 15.26 17.22 26.28
C THR A 129 16.43 16.35 26.72
N LEU A 130 17.36 17.02 27.38
CA LEU A 130 18.71 16.64 27.82
C LEU A 130 18.80 15.31 28.60
#